data_AF-L5LZP1-F1
#
_entry.id   AF-L5LZP1-F1
#
_cell.length_a   1.000
_cell.length_b   1.000
_cell.length_c   1.000
_cell.angle_alpha   90.00
_cell.angle_beta   90.00
_cell.angle_gamma   90.00
#
_symmetry.space_group_name_H-M   'P 1'
#
loop_
_entity.id
_entity.type
_entity.pdbx_description
1 polymer ?
#
loop_
_entity_poly.entity_id
_entity_poly.type
_entity_poly.pdbx_seq_one_letter_code
_entity_poly.pdbx_strand_id
1 'polypeptide(L)' 'MAPSRNGMILKPHFHKDWQRCVAMWFNQLAQKIHRRKARRPIAPCPESRPIRPIVRCPTVWHPRQKGLQLGRVKGG' A
#
# COMPACT_ATOMS: atom_id res chain seq x y z
N MET A 1 -26.46 -22.05 11.18
CA MET A 1 -27.66 -21.47 10.56
C MET A 1 -28.07 -22.35 9.40
N ALA A 2 -29.32 -22.79 9.37
CA ALA A 2 -29.84 -23.57 8.23
C ALA A 2 -30.25 -22.61 7.10
N PRO A 3 -29.96 -22.92 5.83
CA PRO A 3 -30.48 -22.14 4.70
C PRO A 3 -32.01 -22.14 4.72
N SER A 4 -32.60 -20.95 4.62
CA SER A 4 -34.07 -20.78 4.72
C SER A 4 -34.77 -20.85 3.35
N ARG A 5 -34.09 -20.50 2.25
CA ARG A 5 -34.60 -20.51 0.86
C ARG A 5 -33.44 -20.62 -0.14
N ASN A 6 -33.70 -20.40 -1.45
CA ASN A 6 -32.69 -20.39 -2.53
C ASN A 6 -31.79 -19.13 -2.50
N GLY A 7 -31.03 -18.98 -1.41
CA GLY A 7 -29.99 -17.96 -1.28
C GLY A 7 -28.63 -18.49 -1.75
N MET A 8 -27.67 -17.57 -1.97
CA MET A 8 -26.31 -17.95 -2.31
C MET A 8 -25.66 -18.78 -1.21
N ILE A 9 -24.99 -19.87 -1.59
CA ILE A 9 -24.15 -20.64 -0.66
C ILE A 9 -22.89 -19.83 -0.40
N LEU A 10 -22.82 -19.22 0.79
CA LEU A 10 -21.66 -18.47 1.25
C LEU A 10 -20.65 -19.42 1.90
N LYS A 11 -19.36 -19.20 1.65
CA LYS A 11 -18.24 -19.81 2.38
C LYS A 11 -17.58 -18.74 3.26
N PRO A 12 -18.18 -18.38 4.43
CA PRO A 12 -17.61 -17.34 5.28
C PRO A 12 -16.29 -17.82 5.90
N HIS A 13 -15.19 -17.14 5.58
CA HIS A 13 -13.86 -17.48 6.09
C HIS A 13 -13.62 -17.00 7.53
N PHE A 14 -14.60 -17.16 8.41
CA PHE A 14 -14.56 -16.81 9.84
C PHE A 14 -14.45 -18.07 10.73
N HIS A 15 -13.73 -19.09 10.27
CA HIS A 15 -13.59 -20.38 10.95
C HIS A 15 -12.50 -20.39 12.06
N LYS A 16 -11.70 -19.33 12.15
CA LYS A 16 -10.65 -19.13 13.17
C LYS A 16 -11.07 -18.02 14.13
N ASP A 17 -10.34 -17.85 15.23
CA ASP A 17 -10.50 -16.74 16.18
C ASP A 17 -10.10 -15.39 15.56
N TRP A 18 -10.87 -14.94 14.57
CA TRP A 18 -10.65 -13.72 13.80
C TRP A 18 -10.81 -12.46 14.65
N GLN A 19 -11.63 -12.51 15.70
CA GLN A 19 -11.88 -11.40 16.61
C GLN A 19 -10.59 -10.91 17.31
N ARG A 20 -9.63 -11.81 17.56
CA ARG A 20 -8.32 -11.47 18.13
C ARG A 20 -7.41 -10.73 17.14
N CYS A 21 -7.65 -10.90 15.84
CA CYS A 21 -6.82 -10.36 14.75
C CYS A 21 -7.53 -9.24 13.99
N VAL A 22 -8.35 -8.43 14.68
CA VAL A 22 -9.01 -7.28 14.06
C VAL A 22 -8.04 -6.10 14.04
N ALA A 23 -7.50 -5.82 12.85
CA ALA A 23 -6.70 -4.62 12.62
C ALA A 23 -7.62 -3.39 12.50
N MET A 24 -7.58 -2.53 13.51
CA MET A 24 -8.38 -1.32 13.56
C MET A 24 -7.57 -0.09 13.19
N TRP A 25 -8.21 0.85 12.50
CA TRP A 25 -7.54 1.96 11.83
C TRP A 25 -7.72 3.32 12.54
N PHE A 26 -8.03 3.33 13.84
CA PHE A 26 -8.20 4.59 14.59
C PHE A 26 -6.93 5.47 14.62
N ASN A 27 -5.75 4.85 14.52
CA ASN A 27 -4.48 5.55 14.48
C ASN A 27 -4.17 6.23 13.12
N GLN A 28 -5.06 6.14 12.11
CA GLN A 28 -4.84 6.71 10.78
C GLN A 28 -4.42 8.19 10.81
N LEU A 29 -5.11 9.01 11.62
CA LEU A 29 -4.82 10.45 11.75
C LEU A 29 -3.47 10.68 12.43
N ALA A 30 -3.20 9.99 13.54
CA ALA A 30 -1.92 10.07 14.25
C ALA A 30 -0.75 9.67 13.33
N GLN A 31 -0.89 8.58 12.57
CA GLN A 31 0.12 8.16 11.60
C GLN A 31 0.30 9.17 10.46
N LYS A 32 -0.78 9.82 9.99
CA LYS A 32 -0.68 10.90 8.98
C LYS A 32 0.17 12.07 9.50
N ILE A 33 -0.07 12.49 10.75
CA ILE A 33 0.71 13.55 11.40
C ILE A 33 2.16 13.10 11.58
N HIS A 34 2.41 11.87 12.05
CA HIS A 34 3.76 11.33 12.22
C HIS A 34 4.53 11.28 10.90
N ARG A 35 3.92 10.76 9.82
CA ARG A 35 4.53 10.77 8.47
C ARG A 35 4.84 12.19 7.99
N ARG A 36 3.97 13.17 8.27
CA ARG A 36 4.21 14.57 7.91
C ARG A 36 5.38 15.17 8.68
N LYS A 37 5.45 14.94 10.00
CA LYS A 37 6.55 15.41 10.85
C LYS A 37 7.90 14.81 10.43
N ALA A 38 7.94 13.49 10.16
CA ALA A 38 9.16 12.79 9.73
C ALA A 38 9.64 13.21 8.33
N ARG A 39 8.74 13.69 7.46
CA ARG A 39 9.09 14.23 6.13
C ARG A 39 9.61 15.67 6.17
N ARG A 40 9.63 16.34 7.33
CA ARG A 40 10.13 17.72 7.41
C ARG A 40 11.61 17.76 7.02
N PRO A 41 12.00 18.58 6.03
CA PRO A 41 13.38 18.66 5.59
C PRO A 41 14.27 19.26 6.69
N ILE A 42 15.53 18.83 6.73
CA ILE A 42 16.59 19.45 7.52
C ILE A 42 17.36 20.39 6.58
N ALA A 43 17.48 21.67 6.91
CA ALA A 43 18.17 22.65 6.06
C ALA A 43 19.71 22.53 6.16
N PRO A 44 20.49 22.83 5.10
CA PRO A 44 20.10 23.21 3.74
C PRO A 44 20.17 21.98 2.82
N CYS A 45 19.39 20.93 3.08
CA CYS A 45 19.37 19.80 2.17
C CYS A 45 18.60 20.23 0.91
N PRO A 46 19.24 20.30 -0.28
CA PRO A 46 18.61 20.78 -1.49
C PRO A 46 17.69 19.69 -2.04
N GLU A 47 16.60 19.37 -1.35
CA GLU A 47 15.36 18.65 -1.75
C GLU A 47 15.44 17.46 -2.74
N SER A 48 16.62 16.91 -2.98
CA SER A 48 16.90 15.97 -4.06
C SER A 48 16.99 14.59 -3.46
N ARG A 49 15.82 13.93 -3.39
CA ARG A 49 15.83 12.48 -3.55
C ARG A 49 16.73 12.18 -4.76
N PRO A 50 17.66 11.20 -4.67
CA PRO A 50 18.55 10.92 -5.77
C PRO A 50 17.74 10.65 -7.03
N ILE A 51 18.20 11.20 -8.16
CA ILE A 51 17.51 11.11 -9.45
C ILE A 51 17.24 9.63 -9.74
N ARG A 52 15.96 9.31 -9.99
CA ARG A 52 15.52 7.94 -10.23
C ARG A 52 15.47 7.66 -11.73
N PRO A 53 16.00 6.52 -12.20
CA PRO A 53 15.92 6.16 -13.61
C PRO A 53 14.48 5.85 -14.00
N ILE A 54 14.12 6.10 -15.26
CA ILE A 54 12.84 5.69 -15.82
C ILE A 54 12.94 4.22 -16.22
N VAL A 55 12.11 3.35 -15.62
CA VAL A 55 12.10 1.90 -15.85
C VAL A 55 10.71 1.45 -16.32
N ARG A 56 10.64 0.44 -17.18
CA ARG A 56 9.38 -0.17 -17.62
C ARG A 56 8.91 -1.26 -16.65
N CYS A 57 7.60 -1.34 -16.40
CA CYS A 57 7.01 -2.48 -15.68
C CYS A 57 7.36 -3.81 -16.37
N PRO A 58 7.61 -4.89 -15.60
CA PRO A 58 8.06 -6.16 -16.16
C PRO A 58 6.95 -6.97 -16.87
N THR A 59 5.68 -6.73 -16.54
CA THR A 59 4.55 -7.54 -17.04
C THR A 59 3.81 -6.89 -18.20
N VAL A 60 3.32 -7.72 -19.13
CA VAL A 60 2.61 -7.32 -20.36
C VAL A 60 1.26 -6.65 -20.07
N TRP A 61 0.66 -6.91 -18.90
CA TRP A 61 -0.63 -6.36 -18.50
C TRP A 61 -0.63 -4.82 -18.42
N HIS A 62 0.53 -4.20 -18.20
CA HIS A 62 0.62 -2.74 -18.10
C HIS A 62 0.80 -2.08 -19.48
N PRO A 63 -0.10 -1.15 -19.88
CA PRO A 63 0.06 -0.39 -21.12
C PRO A 63 1.38 0.38 -21.16
N ARG A 64 2.05 0.43 -22.32
CA ARG A 64 3.39 1.04 -22.47
C ARG A 64 3.47 2.48 -21.94
N GLN A 65 2.38 3.25 -22.05
CA GLN A 65 2.30 4.63 -21.55
C GLN A 65 2.17 4.72 -20.01
N LYS A 66 1.48 3.76 -19.38
CA LYS A 66 1.31 3.68 -17.92
C LYS A 66 2.43 2.89 -17.22
N GLY A 67 3.33 2.30 -18.01
CA GLY A 67 4.39 1.41 -17.54
C GLY A 67 5.71 2.09 -17.16
N LEU A 68 5.84 3.42 -17.32
CA LEU A 68 7.03 4.16 -16.86
C LEU A 68 6.96 4.37 -15.35
N GLN A 69 7.90 3.78 -14.61
CA GLN A 69 8.05 3.93 -13.17
C GLN A 69 9.42 4.51 -12.81
N LEU A 70 9.49 5.21 -11.67
CA LEU A 70 10.76 5.64 -11.10
C LEU A 70 11.47 4.46 -10.44
N GLY A 71 12.58 4.03 -11.04
CA GLY A 71 13.40 2.92 -10.58
C GLY A 71 14.12 3.20 -9.25
N ARG A 72 14.68 2.13 -8.67
CA ARG A 72 15.53 2.22 -7.49
C ARG A 72 16.88 2.80 -7.87
N VAL A 73 17.40 3.71 -7.05
CA VAL A 73 18.77 4.21 -7.18
C VAL A 73 19.71 3.11 -6.69
N LYS A 74 20.59 2.60 -7.56
CA LYS A 74 21.66 1.70 -7.13
C LYS A 74 22.65 2.54 -6.31
N GLY A 75 22.77 2.25 -5.02
CA GLY A 75 23.87 2.77 -4.22
C GLY A 75 25.17 2.11 -4.68
N GLY A 76 26.19 2.92 -4.94
CA GLY A 76 27.57 2.45 -5.11
C GLY A 76 28.19 2.08 -3.77
#